data_AF-A0A6B3EGJ2-F1
#
_entry.id   AF-A0A6B3EGJ2-F1
#
_cell.length_a   1.000
_cell.length_b   1.000
_cell.length_c   1.000
_cell.angle_alpha   90.00
_cell.angle_beta   90.00
_cell.angle_gamma   90.00
#
_symmetry.space_group_name_H-M   'P 1'
#
loop_
_entity.id
_entity.type
_entity.pdbx_description
1 polymer ?
#
loop_
_entity_poly.entity_id
_entity_poly.type
_entity_poly.pdbx_seq_one_letter_code
_entity_poly.pdbx_strand_id
1 'polypeptide(L)' 'VRSSDDRALAAALIADPSTAGIEVDLKEDALLVQAVDFARFTALLPQVARGGNIRLLTVSPSDESLESVFSYLVAA' A
#
# COMPACT_ATOMS: atom_id res chain seq x y z
N VAL A 1 1.54 -0.84 5.96
CA VAL A 1 2.87 -0.92 5.31
C VAL A 1 3.87 -0.20 6.21
N ARG A 2 5.07 -0.75 6.44
CA ARG A 2 6.15 -0.04 7.14
C ARG A 2 7.35 0.09 6.23
N SER A 3 7.98 1.26 6.22
CA SER A 3 9.12 1.54 5.35
C SER A 3 10.15 2.42 6.04
N SER A 4 11.31 2.61 5.39
CA SER A 4 12.36 3.51 5.92
C SER A 4 12.01 4.99 5.80
N ASP A 5 11.03 5.35 4.96
CA ASP A 5 10.54 6.73 4.80
C ASP A 5 9.07 6.70 4.39
N ASP A 6 8.20 6.65 5.39
CA ASP A 6 6.76 6.54 5.19
C ASP A 6 6.16 7.79 4.52
N ARG A 7 6.72 8.98 4.75
CA ARG A 7 6.20 10.19 4.11
C ARG A 7 6.54 10.25 2.63
N ALA A 8 7.77 9.91 2.27
CA ALA A 8 8.16 9.84 0.86
C ALA A 8 7.37 8.75 0.13
N LEU A 9 7.16 7.60 0.78
CA LEU A 9 6.37 6.52 0.20
C LEU A 9 4.89 6.93 0.02
N ALA A 10 4.29 7.58 1.02
CA ALA A 10 2.92 8.09 0.93
C ALA A 10 2.75 9.09 -0.23
N ALA A 11 3.67 10.05 -0.35
CA ALA A 11 3.63 11.06 -1.40
C ALA A 11 3.70 10.46 -2.80
N ALA A 12 4.46 9.38 -2.97
CA ALA A 12 4.55 8.70 -4.26
C ALA A 12 3.34 7.81 -4.55
N LEU A 13 2.76 7.16 -3.53
CA LEU A 13 1.60 6.28 -3.69
C LEU A 13 0.30 7.05 -3.97
N ILE A 14 0.11 8.23 -3.36
CA ILE A 14 -1.12 9.03 -3.54
C ILE A 14 -1.25 9.60 -4.96
N ALA A 15 -0.15 9.60 -5.72
CA ALA A 15 -0.13 10.06 -7.11
C ALA A 15 -0.69 9.01 -8.09
N ASP A 16 -0.77 7.73 -7.71
CA ASP A 16 -1.33 6.68 -8.58
C ASP A 16 -2.82 6.43 -8.29
N PRO A 17 -3.65 6.26 -9.33
CA PRO A 17 -5.09 6.05 -9.18
C PRO A 17 -5.49 4.76 -8.47
N SER A 18 -4.58 3.80 -8.27
CA SER A 18 -4.86 2.61 -7.45
C SER A 18 -5.01 2.93 -5.96
N THR A 19 -4.58 4.11 -5.51
CA THR A 19 -4.68 4.56 -4.12
C THR A 19 -5.82 5.56 -3.95
N ALA A 20 -6.80 5.24 -3.09
CA ALA A 20 -7.88 6.16 -2.73
C ALA A 20 -7.57 7.02 -1.50
N GLY A 21 -6.74 6.52 -0.60
CA GLY A 21 -6.44 7.20 0.66
C GLY A 21 -5.18 6.66 1.30
N ILE A 22 -4.46 7.53 2.02
CA ILE A 22 -3.29 7.19 2.81
C ILE A 22 -3.38 7.90 4.15
N GLU A 23 -3.11 7.16 5.21
CA GLU A 23 -2.92 7.67 6.56
C GLU A 23 -1.52 7.29 7.04
N VAL A 24 -0.82 8.28 7.61
CA VAL A 24 0.50 8.09 8.23
C VAL A 24 0.28 7.91 9.73
N ASP A 25 0.41 6.68 10.22
CA ASP A 25 0.36 6.36 11.63
C ASP A 25 1.73 6.60 12.27
N LEU A 26 1.87 7.76 12.91
CA LEU A 26 3.09 8.16 13.62
C LEU A 26 3.36 7.34 14.89
N LYS A 27 2.36 6.67 15.45
CA LYS A 27 2.54 5.86 16.67
C LYS A 27 3.10 4.49 16.31
N GLU A 28 2.58 3.90 15.25
CA GLU A 28 2.98 2.57 14.79
C GLU A 28 4.14 2.59 13.78
N ASP A 29 4.58 3.78 13.34
CA ASP A 29 5.58 3.96 12.28
C ASP A 29 5.19 3.14 11.04
N ALA A 30 3.95 3.41 10.60
CA ALA A 30 3.29 2.65 9.56
C ALA A 30 2.40 3.54 8.68
N LEU A 31 2.25 3.11 7.44
CA LEU A 31 1.28 3.61 6.47
C LEU A 31 0.07 2.70 6.38
N LEU A 32 -1.11 3.28 6.59
CA LEU A 32 -2.37 2.66 6.24
C LEU A 32 -2.76 3.17 4.85
N VAL A 33 -3.00 2.24 3.93
CA VAL A 33 -3.30 2.55 2.53
C VAL A 33 -4.63 1.94 2.16
N GLN A 34 -5.51 2.76 1.59
CA GLN A 34 -6.76 2.32 0.99
C GLN A 34 -6.51 2.15 -0.52
N ALA A 35 -6.38 0.90 -0.96
CA ALA A 35 -6.23 0.57 -2.37
C ALA A 35 -7.61 0.27 -2.97
N VAL A 36 -7.96 0.93 -4.08
CA VAL A 36 -9.17 0.64 -4.87
C VAL A 36 -8.93 -0.35 -6.00
N ASP A 37 -7.67 -0.50 -6.40
CA ASP A 37 -7.21 -1.52 -7.33
C ASP A 37 -6.00 -2.23 -6.70
N PHE A 38 -6.28 -3.33 -5.99
CA PHE A 38 -5.26 -4.06 -5.24
C PHE A 38 -4.21 -4.72 -6.14
N ALA A 39 -4.61 -5.25 -7.29
CA ALA A 39 -3.68 -5.91 -8.22
C ALA A 39 -2.68 -4.90 -8.77
N ARG A 40 -3.16 -3.72 -9.20
CA ARG A 40 -2.28 -2.63 -9.62
C ARG A 40 -1.42 -2.11 -8.46
N PHE A 41 -2.01 -1.93 -7.28
CA PHE A 41 -1.31 -1.42 -6.10
C PHE A 41 -0.14 -2.33 -5.70
N THR A 42 -0.37 -3.65 -5.63
CA THR A 42 0.66 -4.63 -5.27
C THR A 42 1.81 -4.69 -6.28
N ALA A 43 1.53 -4.45 -7.57
CA ALA A 43 2.57 -4.33 -8.59
C ALA A 43 3.31 -2.98 -8.51
N LEU A 44 2.62 -1.90 -8.16
CA LEU A 44 3.16 -0.54 -8.09
C LEU A 44 4.06 -0.33 -6.87
N LEU A 45 3.63 -0.78 -5.68
CA LEU A 45 4.30 -0.55 -4.40
C LEU A 45 5.83 -0.83 -4.43
N PRO A 46 6.31 -2.00 -4.89
CA PRO A 46 7.75 -2.26 -4.95
C PRO A 46 8.49 -1.39 -5.98
N GLN A 47 7.83 -0.98 -7.07
CA GLN A 47 8.44 -0.12 -8.08
C GLN A 47 8.65 1.29 -7.55
N VAL A 48 7.63 1.84 -6.88
CA VAL A 48 7.68 3.15 -6.24
C VAL A 48 8.72 3.17 -5.12
N ALA A 49 8.72 2.16 -4.25
CA ALA A 49 9.71 2.05 -3.18
C ALA A 49 11.14 2.01 -3.74
N ARG A 50 11.37 1.21 -4.80
CA ARG A 50 12.69 1.14 -5.45
C ARG A 50 13.09 2.46 -6.11
N GLY A 51 12.17 3.12 -6.81
CA GLY A 51 12.41 4.42 -7.46
C GLY A 51 12.75 5.53 -6.47
N GLY A 52 12.15 5.49 -5.28
CA GLY A 52 12.43 6.42 -4.18
C GLY A 52 13.61 6.05 -3.29
N ASN A 53 14.30 4.93 -3.55
CA ASN A 53 15.31 4.36 -2.64
C ASN A 53 14.78 4.13 -1.21
N ILE A 54 13.51 3.71 -1.10
CA ILE A 54 12.80 3.44 0.14
C ILE A 54 12.81 1.94 0.40
N ARG A 55 13.27 1.54 1.58
CA ARG A 55 13.27 0.14 2.00
C ARG A 55 11.91 -0.22 2.60
N LEU A 56 11.21 -1.17 1.99
CA LEU A 56 10.03 -1.79 2.59
C LEU A 56 10.47 -2.74 3.71
N LEU A 57 9.89 -2.57 4.90
CA LEU A 57 10.16 -3.41 6.07
C LEU A 57 9.10 -4.49 6.21
N THR A 58 7.83 -4.10 6.14
CA THR A 58 6.69 -5.00 6.19
C THR A 58 5.54 -4.49 5.31
N VAL A 59 4.90 -5.42 4.60
CA VAL A 59 3.68 -5.17 3.83
C VAL A 59 2.70 -6.26 4.24
N SER A 60 1.60 -5.86 4.88
CA SER A 60 0.53 -6.76 5.30
C SER A 60 -0.80 -6.21 4.79
N PRO A 61 -1.62 -7.01 4.11
CA PRO A 61 -2.98 -6.60 3.77
C PRO A 61 -3.80 -6.45 5.06
N SER A 62 -4.66 -5.43 5.10
CA SER A 62 -5.55 -5.16 6.23
C SER A 62 -6.85 -5.98 6.16
N ASP A 63 -7.08 -6.70 5.06
CA ASP A 63 -8.34 -7.40 4.81
C ASP A 63 -8.47 -8.67 5.67
N GLU A 64 -9.22 -8.52 6.74
CA GLU A 64 -9.64 -9.61 7.64
C GLU A 64 -11.08 -10.10 7.34
N SER A 65 -11.75 -9.56 6.32
CA SER A 65 -13.12 -9.94 5.94
C SER A 65 -13.17 -10.94 4.76
N LEU A 66 -14.03 -11.96 4.88
CA LEU A 66 -14.20 -13.01 3.85
C LEU A 66 -14.65 -12.47 2.49
N GLU A 67 -15.43 -11.40 2.47
CA GLU A 67 -15.92 -10.75 1.25
C GLU A 67 -14.77 -10.07 0.47
N SER A 68 -13.84 -9.45 1.20
CA SER A 68 -12.66 -8.81 0.60
C SER A 68 -11.67 -9.84 0.05
N VAL A 69 -11.48 -10.98 0.76
CA VAL A 69 -10.67 -12.10 0.24
C VAL A 69 -11.27 -12.70 -1.04
N PHE A 70 -12.59 -12.83 -1.12
CA PHE A 70 -13.25 -13.41 -2.29
C PHE A 70 -13.07 -12.55 -3.55
N SER A 71 -13.03 -11.23 -3.39
CA SER A 71 -12.82 -10.27 -4.48
C SER A 71 -11.46 -10.46 -5.18
N TYR A 72 -10.42 -10.89 -4.46
CA TYR A 72 -9.12 -11.21 -5.06
C TYR A 72 -9.15 -12.44 -5.97
N LEU A 73 -10.00 -13.42 -5.67
CA LEU A 73 -10.08 -14.67 -6.43
C LEU A 73 -10.95 -14.57 -7.67
N VAL A 74 -11.92 -13.65 -7.68
CA VAL A 74 -12.86 -13.48 -8.79
C VAL A 74 -12.31 -12.55 -9.89
N ALA A 75 -11.37 -11.66 -9.54
CA ALA A 75 -10.74 -10.73 -10.50
C ALA A 75 -9.45 -11.26 -11.16
N ALA A 76 -9.02 -12.49 -10.83
CA ALA A 76 -7.84 -13.17 -11.40
C ALA A 76 -8.23 -14.15 -12.52
#